data_AF-A0A3B8UNQ2-F1
#
_entry.id   AF-A0A3B8UNQ2-F1
#
_cell.length_a   1.000
_cell.length_b   1.000
_cell.length_c   1.000
_cell.angle_alpha   90.00
_cell.angle_beta   90.00
_cell.angle_gamma   90.00
#
_symmetry.space_group_name_H-M   'P 1'
#
loop_
_entity.id
_entity.type
_entity.pdbx_description
1 polymer ?
#
loop_
_entity_poly.entity_id
_entity_poly.type
_entity_poly.pdbx_seq_one_letter_code
_entity_poly.pdbx_strand_id
1 'polypeptide(L)'
;EARLKNSEAVYDILNLLVHSDIFYTSLFTDHNTNRAKGVACTDTLFGIAGIVNEMLVYSDRSTIELFPALSSRIPKGKVCGLM
;
A
#
# COMPACT_ATOMS: atom_id res chain seq x y z
N GLU A 1 -3.12 4.68 -8.45
CA GLU A 1 -4.44 4.14 -8.04
C GLU A 1 -5.11 4.87 -6.88
N ALA A 2 -4.52 4.95 -5.67
CA ALA A 2 -5.20 5.57 -4.51
C ALA A 2 -5.69 7.01 -4.78
N ARG A 3 -4.81 7.88 -5.32
CA ARG A 3 -5.17 9.25 -5.71
C ARG A 3 -6.13 9.34 -6.90
N LEU A 4 -6.25 8.27 -7.69
CA LEU A 4 -7.25 8.16 -8.76
C LEU A 4 -8.58 7.60 -8.25
N LYS A 5 -8.70 7.35 -6.94
CA LYS A 5 -9.91 6.81 -6.27
C LYS A 5 -10.33 5.43 -6.81
N ASN A 6 -9.37 4.68 -7.35
CA ASN A 6 -9.62 3.36 -7.92
C ASN A 6 -9.42 2.28 -6.85
N SER A 7 -10.44 2.06 -6.03
CA SER A 7 -10.36 1.18 -4.86
C SER A 7 -10.05 -0.28 -5.20
N GLU A 8 -10.62 -0.80 -6.29
CA GLU A 8 -10.38 -2.18 -6.72
C GLU A 8 -8.93 -2.36 -7.19
N ALA A 9 -8.39 -1.41 -7.98
CA ALA A 9 -7.00 -1.51 -8.40
C ALA A 9 -6.01 -1.33 -7.23
N VAL A 10 -6.33 -0.50 -6.23
CA VAL A 10 -5.54 -0.43 -4.99
C VAL A 10 -5.51 -1.79 -4.30
N TYR A 11 -6.67 -2.44 -4.12
CA TYR A 11 -6.74 -3.75 -3.51
C TYR A 11 -5.92 -4.78 -4.30
N ASP A 12 -6.09 -4.82 -5.62
CA ASP A 12 -5.42 -5.79 -6.48
C ASP A 12 -3.89 -5.60 -6.46
N ILE A 13 -3.40 -4.34 -6.44
CA ILE A 13 -1.97 -4.04 -6.31
C ILE A 13 -1.44 -4.49 -4.95
N LEU A 14 -2.12 -4.15 -3.85
CA LEU A 14 -1.70 -4.57 -2.51
C LEU A 14 -1.68 -6.10 -2.42
N ASN A 15 -2.72 -6.77 -2.92
CA ASN A 15 -2.82 -8.21 -2.94
C ASN A 15 -1.70 -8.84 -3.78
N LEU A 16 -1.38 -8.29 -4.96
CA LEU A 16 -0.26 -8.74 -5.77
C LEU A 16 1.06 -8.62 -5.02
N LEU A 17 1.34 -7.45 -4.42
CA LEU A 17 2.61 -7.20 -3.73
C LEU A 17 2.83 -8.16 -2.57
N VAL A 18 1.83 -8.33 -1.68
CA VAL A 18 1.96 -9.19 -0.50
C VAL A 18 2.03 -10.69 -0.82
N HIS A 19 1.57 -11.10 -2.01
CA HIS A 19 1.69 -12.49 -2.48
C HIS A 19 2.87 -12.71 -3.44
N SER A 20 3.61 -11.65 -3.79
CA SER A 20 4.75 -11.76 -4.69
C SER A 20 6.03 -12.16 -3.95
N ASP A 21 7.03 -12.60 -4.73
CA ASP A 21 8.39 -12.84 -4.24
C ASP A 21 9.15 -11.53 -3.96
N ILE A 22 8.48 -10.41 -3.67
CA ILE A 22 9.16 -9.16 -3.30
C ILE A 22 9.60 -9.15 -1.84
N PHE A 23 8.95 -9.93 -0.96
CA PHE A 23 9.26 -9.97 0.46
C PHE A 23 10.31 -11.02 0.81
N TYR A 24 11.32 -10.64 1.60
CA TYR A 24 12.15 -11.57 2.34
C TYR A 24 11.37 -12.16 3.52
N THR A 25 11.86 -13.26 4.10
CA THR A 25 11.27 -13.84 5.33
C THR A 25 11.31 -12.88 6.53
N SER A 26 12.18 -11.87 6.49
CA SER A 26 12.24 -10.78 7.47
C SER A 26 11.19 -9.67 7.25
N LEU A 27 10.35 -9.77 6.21
CA LEU A 27 9.43 -8.75 5.74
C LEU A 27 10.08 -7.48 5.17
N PHE A 28 11.41 -7.44 5.04
CA PHE A 28 12.04 -6.48 4.14
C PHE A 28 11.66 -6.78 2.68
N THR A 29 11.69 -5.76 1.85
CA THR A 29 11.44 -5.91 0.41
C THR A 29 12.73 -6.02 -0.37
N ASP A 30 12.68 -6.65 -1.52
CA ASP A 30 13.71 -6.62 -2.55
C ASP A 30 13.28 -5.65 -3.65
N HIS A 31 14.25 -5.06 -4.35
CA HIS A 31 13.97 -4.32 -5.57
C HIS A 31 13.68 -5.28 -6.75
N ASN A 32 14.30 -6.46 -6.76
CA ASN A 32 14.12 -7.46 -7.81
C ASN A 32 13.42 -8.70 -7.26
N THR A 33 12.24 -9.04 -7.76
CA THR A 33 11.45 -10.21 -7.30
C THR A 33 12.16 -11.56 -7.47
N ASN A 34 13.34 -11.61 -8.10
CA ASN A 34 14.14 -12.81 -8.31
C ASN A 34 15.38 -12.91 -7.39
N ARG A 35 15.55 -12.00 -6.42
CA ARG A 35 16.70 -12.02 -5.48
C ARG A 35 18.07 -11.91 -6.16
N ALA A 36 18.14 -11.49 -7.42
CA ALA A 36 19.38 -11.50 -8.21
C ALA A 36 20.52 -10.65 -7.62
N LYS A 37 20.19 -9.65 -6.80
CA LYS A 37 21.18 -8.82 -6.09
C LYS A 37 21.35 -9.21 -4.63
N GLY A 38 20.38 -9.91 -4.03
CA GLY A 38 20.42 -10.29 -2.62
C GLY A 38 20.50 -9.11 -1.66
N VAL A 39 20.03 -7.93 -2.07
CA VAL A 39 20.05 -6.70 -1.27
C VAL A 39 18.63 -6.32 -0.90
N ALA A 40 18.42 -5.99 0.38
CA ALA A 40 17.15 -5.46 0.85
C ALA A 40 16.99 -3.99 0.41
N CYS A 41 15.78 -3.63 0.02
CA CYS A 41 15.36 -2.28 -0.30
C CYS A 41 14.16 -1.89 0.56
N THR A 42 14.02 -0.60 0.85
CA THR A 42 12.93 -0.06 1.67
C THR A 42 11.90 0.73 0.87
N ASP A 43 12.15 0.98 -0.42
CA ASP A 43 11.26 1.77 -1.28
C ASP A 43 9.85 1.17 -1.36
N THR A 44 9.72 -0.11 -1.68
CA THR A 44 8.45 -0.82 -1.78
C THR A 44 7.81 -0.96 -0.41
N LEU A 45 8.60 -1.29 0.62
CA LEU A 45 8.10 -1.41 2.00
C LEU A 45 7.42 -0.11 2.46
N PHE A 46 8.09 1.03 2.30
CA PHE A 46 7.50 2.33 2.64
C PHE A 46 6.40 2.75 1.67
N GLY A 47 6.52 2.39 0.39
CA GLY A 47 5.49 2.63 -0.63
C GLY A 47 4.16 1.97 -0.28
N ILE A 48 4.18 0.72 0.20
CA ILE A 48 2.97 -0.01 0.63
C ILE A 48 2.29 0.71 1.80
N ALA A 49 3.06 1.16 2.80
CA ALA A 49 2.51 1.96 3.90
C ALA A 49 1.87 3.26 3.40
N GLY A 50 2.51 3.95 2.45
CA GLY A 50 1.95 5.14 1.81
C GLY A 50 0.64 4.86 1.06
N ILE A 51 0.56 3.75 0.31
CA ILE A 51 -0.68 3.35 -0.38
C ILE A 51 -1.80 3.11 0.62
N VAL A 52 -1.53 2.41 1.73
CA VAL A 52 -2.52 2.14 2.79
C VAL A 52 -3.01 3.43 3.43
N ASN A 53 -2.12 4.39 3.71
CA ASN A 53 -2.54 5.70 4.23
C ASN A 53 -3.43 6.43 3.23
N GLU A 54 -2.98 6.58 1.98
CA GLU A 54 -3.68 7.35 0.94
C GLU A 54 -5.03 6.74 0.55
N MET A 55 -5.21 5.41 0.64
CA MET A 55 -6.52 4.80 0.37
C MET A 55 -7.53 4.99 1.50
N LEU A 56 -7.05 5.21 2.73
CA LEU A 56 -7.88 5.42 3.92
C LEU A 56 -8.19 6.90 4.16
N VAL A 57 -7.21 7.78 3.94
CA VAL A 57 -7.38 9.23 4.03
C VAL A 57 -6.49 9.89 2.98
N TYR A 58 -7.10 10.73 2.16
CA TYR A 58 -6.37 11.68 1.32
C TYR A 58 -6.50 13.07 1.94
N SER A 59 -5.42 13.84 1.94
CA SER A 59 -5.46 15.23 2.37
C SER A 59 -4.54 16.12 1.56
N ASP A 60 -4.98 17.34 1.30
CA ASP A 60 -4.18 18.43 0.76
C ASP A 60 -4.42 19.72 1.57
N ARG A 61 -4.05 20.88 1.02
CA ARG A 61 -4.15 22.16 1.74
C ARG A 61 -5.58 22.57 2.10
N SER A 62 -6.60 22.06 1.39
CA SER A 62 -7.99 22.48 1.56
C SER A 62 -8.95 21.33 1.83
N THR A 63 -8.50 20.10 1.60
CA THR A 63 -9.37 18.92 1.55
C THR A 63 -8.86 17.86 2.50
N ILE A 64 -9.79 17.26 3.23
CA ILE A 64 -9.61 15.96 3.88
C ILE A 64 -10.72 15.07 3.36
N GLU A 65 -10.34 13.96 2.73
CA GLU A 65 -11.27 12.98 2.19
C GLU A 65 -11.05 11.64 2.89
N LEU A 66 -12.12 11.10 3.48
CA LEU A 66 -12.10 9.82 4.17
C LEU A 66 -12.48 8.69 3.20
N PHE A 67 -11.72 7.61 3.28
CA PHE A 67 -11.87 6.38 2.49
C PHE A 67 -11.90 6.60 0.96
N PRO A 68 -11.02 7.45 0.39
CA PRO A 68 -11.07 7.81 -1.03
C PRO A 68 -10.90 6.62 -1.98
N ALA A 69 -10.23 5.55 -1.53
CA ALA A 69 -9.98 4.35 -2.34
C ALA A 69 -10.08 3.05 -1.52
N LEU A 70 -10.93 3.02 -0.48
CA LEU A 70 -11.16 1.79 0.29
C LEU A 70 -12.04 0.81 -0.51
N SER A 71 -11.52 -0.39 -0.81
CA SER A 71 -12.30 -1.43 -1.51
C SER A 71 -13.34 -2.05 -0.60
N SER A 72 -14.48 -2.42 -1.19
CA SER A 72 -15.55 -3.20 -0.54
C SER A 72 -15.08 -4.57 -0.01
N ARG A 73 -13.95 -5.09 -0.51
CA ARG A 73 -13.31 -6.33 -0.04
C ARG A 73 -12.67 -6.18 1.35
N ILE A 74 -12.56 -4.96 1.86
CA ILE A 74 -12.18 -4.64 3.23
C ILE A 74 -13.42 -4.04 3.92
N PRO A 75 -14.41 -4.86 4.30
CA PRO A 75 -15.76 -4.37 4.62
C PRO A 75 -15.84 -3.62 5.94
N LYS A 76 -14.86 -3.81 6.84
CA LYS A 76 -14.82 -3.19 8.16
C LYS A 76 -13.41 -3.12 8.71
N GLY A 77 -13.14 -2.11 9.51
CA GLY A 77 -11.87 -1.93 10.20
C GLY A 77 -11.89 -0.70 11.10
N LYS A 78 -10.76 -0.44 11.76
CA LYS A 78 -10.52 0.77 12.53
C LYS A 78 -9.07 1.21 12.32
N VAL A 79 -8.87 2.51 12.12
CA VAL A 79 -7.55 3.13 12.06
C VAL A 79 -7.55 4.36 12.96
N CYS A 80 -6.41 4.64 13.60
CA CYS A 80 -6.20 5.83 14.41
C CYS A 80 -4.74 6.27 14.27
N GLY A 81 -4.49 7.58 14.34
CA GLY A 81 -3.13 8.13 14.28
C GLY A 81 -2.50 8.06 12.89
N LEU A 82 -3.30 8.15 11.82
CA LEU A 82 -2.75 8.35 10.47
C LEU A 82 -1.89 9.62 10.46
N MET A 83 -0.70 9.49 9.88
CA MET A 83 0.31 10.54 9.74
C MET A 83 0.20 11.20 8.37
#